data_AF-A0A3R6ZEB0-F1
#
_entry.id   AF-A0A3R6ZEB0-F1
#
_cell.length_a   1.000
_cell.length_b   1.000
_cell.length_c   1.000
_cell.angle_alpha   90.00
_cell.angle_beta   90.00
_cell.angle_gamma   90.00
#
_symmetry.space_group_name_H-M   'P 1'
#
loop_
_entity.id
_entity.type
_entity.pdbx_description
1 polymer ?
#
loop_
_entity_poly.entity_id
_entity_poly.type
_entity_poly.pdbx_seq_one_letter_code
_entity_poly.pdbx_strand_id
1 'polypeptide(L)'
;MGGLLTKHRLRFHKVIAFQPTGWTFSGKKHKLSSTRMQMDGKLIIYGIPYSEHSSFEELCAFVTAFKPTKIIPTVNCAKSQKQVDLLRQTCFHNLTHHFK
;
A
#
# COMPACT_ATOMS: atom_id res chain seq x y z
N MET A 1 -19.56 -19.99 -12.12
CA MET A 1 -19.23 -18.54 -12.13
C MET A 1 -20.31 -17.70 -12.82
N GLY A 2 -21.59 -17.83 -12.43
CA GLY A 2 -22.71 -17.20 -13.18
C GLY A 2 -23.82 -16.57 -12.35
N GLY A 3 -23.67 -16.37 -11.03
CA GLY A 3 -24.80 -16.02 -10.16
C GLY A 3 -25.42 -14.64 -10.44
N LEU A 4 -24.63 -13.56 -10.35
CA LEU A 4 -25.15 -12.20 -10.33
C LEU A 4 -25.69 -11.73 -11.69
N LEU A 5 -24.92 -11.94 -12.77
CA LEU A 5 -25.34 -11.56 -14.12
C LEU A 5 -26.49 -12.43 -14.64
N THR A 6 -26.57 -13.71 -14.28
CA THR A 6 -27.72 -14.55 -14.67
C THR A 6 -28.99 -14.10 -13.93
N LYS A 7 -28.87 -13.75 -12.64
CA LYS A 7 -29.98 -13.23 -11.83
C LYS A 7 -30.51 -11.89 -12.34
N HIS A 8 -29.64 -11.01 -12.83
CA HIS A 8 -30.01 -9.65 -13.29
C HIS A 8 -29.83 -9.43 -14.79
N ARG A 9 -29.89 -10.49 -15.60
CA ARG A 9 -29.58 -10.49 -17.04
C ARG A 9 -30.37 -9.50 -17.89
N LEU A 10 -31.57 -9.10 -17.43
CA LEU A 10 -32.43 -8.12 -18.13
C LEU A 10 -32.05 -6.66 -17.82
N ARG A 11 -31.20 -6.41 -16.82
CA ARG A 11 -30.85 -5.07 -16.34
C ARG A 11 -29.38 -4.75 -16.51
N PHE A 12 -28.50 -5.74 -16.36
CA PHE A 12 -27.06 -5.54 -16.39
C PHE A 12 -26.39 -6.55 -17.31
N HIS A 13 -25.45 -6.08 -18.13
CA HIS A 13 -24.68 -6.88 -19.08
C HIS A 13 -23.19 -7.02 -18.71
N LYS A 14 -22.74 -6.27 -17.69
CA LYS A 14 -21.34 -6.21 -17.23
C LYS A 14 -21.29 -5.95 -15.74
N VAL A 15 -20.33 -6.57 -15.05
CA VAL A 15 -19.98 -6.32 -13.66
C VAL A 15 -18.60 -5.69 -13.60
N ILE A 16 -18.50 -4.59 -12.86
CA ILE A 16 -17.24 -3.97 -12.51
C ILE A 16 -17.07 -4.13 -11.00
N ALA A 17 -16.00 -4.80 -10.58
CA ALA A 17 -15.67 -5.03 -9.19
C ALA A 17 -14.40 -4.26 -8.82
N PHE A 18 -14.38 -3.70 -7.62
CA PHE A 18 -13.21 -3.10 -7.01
C PHE A 18 -12.78 -3.98 -5.86
N GLN A 19 -11.54 -4.42 -5.89
CA GLN A 19 -10.94 -5.20 -4.81
C GLN A 19 -9.90 -4.30 -4.12
N PRO A 20 -10.23 -3.68 -2.98
CA PRO A 20 -9.24 -2.98 -2.19
C PRO A 20 -8.19 -3.99 -1.71
N THR A 21 -6.93 -3.62 -1.86
CA THR A 21 -5.76 -4.38 -1.44
C THR A 21 -4.84 -3.46 -0.66
N GLY A 22 -4.14 -3.99 0.34
CA GLY A 22 -3.10 -3.24 1.07
C GLY A 22 -1.89 -2.93 0.19
N TRP A 23 -0.68 -3.05 0.73
CA TRP A 23 0.54 -2.83 -0.06
C TRP A 23 0.71 -3.88 -1.18
N THR A 24 0.35 -3.52 -2.41
CA THR A 24 0.61 -4.34 -3.62
C THR A 24 1.80 -3.85 -4.44
N PHE A 25 2.63 -2.98 -3.86
CA PHE A 25 3.84 -2.42 -4.48
C PHE A 25 4.95 -3.48 -4.56
N SER A 26 4.68 -4.61 -5.22
CA SER A 26 5.76 -5.49 -5.69
C SER A 26 6.45 -4.77 -6.85
N GLY A 27 7.77 -4.59 -6.74
CA GLY A 27 8.58 -3.60 -7.48
C GLY A 27 8.68 -3.74 -9.00
N LYS A 28 7.68 -4.25 -9.70
CA LYS A 28 7.62 -4.33 -11.17
C LYS A 28 6.28 -3.89 -11.79
N LYS A 29 5.26 -3.51 -11.00
CA LYS A 29 3.90 -3.24 -11.53
C LYS A 29 3.27 -1.99 -10.91
N HIS A 30 3.72 -0.82 -11.37
CA HIS A 30 3.29 0.50 -10.86
C HIS A 30 2.01 1.04 -11.49
N LYS A 31 1.32 0.29 -12.36
CA LYS A 31 0.12 0.78 -13.05
C LYS A 31 -1.14 0.09 -12.51
N LEU A 32 -2.21 0.87 -12.31
CA LEU A 32 -3.55 0.35 -11.99
C LEU A 32 -4.03 -0.69 -13.03
N SER A 33 -3.53 -0.58 -14.27
CA SER A 33 -3.76 -1.54 -15.36
C SER A 33 -3.19 -2.93 -15.09
N SER A 34 -2.14 -3.05 -14.28
CA SER A 34 -1.49 -4.33 -13.95
C SER A 34 -2.30 -5.19 -12.99
N THR A 35 -3.27 -4.58 -12.30
CA THR A 35 -4.16 -5.21 -11.32
C THR A 35 -5.56 -5.41 -11.88
N ARG A 36 -5.74 -5.20 -13.20
CA ARG A 36 -6.99 -5.41 -13.90
C ARG A 36 -7.08 -6.85 -14.39
N MET A 37 -8.02 -7.61 -13.84
CA MET A 37 -8.42 -8.90 -14.37
C MET A 37 -9.71 -8.75 -15.19
N GLN A 38 -9.76 -9.39 -16.36
CA GLN A 38 -10.98 -9.47 -17.15
C GLN A 38 -11.31 -10.94 -17.41
N MET A 39 -12.58 -11.30 -17.20
CA MET A 39 -13.10 -12.62 -17.52
C MET A 39 -14.28 -12.47 -18.48
N ASP A 40 -14.16 -13.09 -19.66
CA ASP A 40 -15.22 -13.18 -20.68
C ASP A 40 -15.83 -11.81 -21.09
N GLY A 41 -15.12 -10.69 -20.90
CA GLY A 41 -15.59 -9.33 -21.20
C GLY A 41 -16.78 -8.82 -20.35
N LYS A 42 -17.45 -9.71 -19.62
CA LYS A 42 -18.62 -9.44 -18.76
C LYS A 42 -18.23 -9.11 -17.32
N LEU A 43 -17.04 -9.52 -16.87
CA LEU A 43 -16.52 -9.21 -15.55
C LEU A 43 -15.17 -8.50 -15.66
N ILE A 44 -15.07 -7.34 -15.04
CA ILE A 44 -13.82 -6.59 -14.87
C ILE A 44 -13.58 -6.42 -13.37
N ILE A 45 -12.42 -6.85 -12.90
CA ILE A 45 -12.00 -6.63 -11.50
C ILE A 45 -10.78 -5.71 -11.52
N TYR A 46 -10.88 -4.59 -10.81
CA TYR A 46 -9.77 -3.69 -10.53
C TYR A 46 -9.25 -3.96 -9.12
N GLY A 47 -8.01 -4.42 -8.98
CA GLY A 47 -7.34 -4.37 -7.69
C GLY A 47 -6.85 -2.95 -7.41
N ILE A 48 -7.32 -2.38 -6.30
CA ILE A 48 -7.07 -1.00 -5.92
C ILE A 48 -6.07 -0.99 -4.77
N PRO A 49 -4.88 -0.36 -4.92
CA PRO A 49 -3.92 -0.21 -3.84
C PRO A 49 -4.45 0.82 -2.83
N TYR A 50 -5.28 0.35 -1.91
CA TYR A 50 -5.91 1.14 -0.86
C TYR A 50 -5.33 0.68 0.48
N SER A 51 -4.40 1.47 1.01
CA SER A 51 -3.75 1.20 2.28
C SER A 51 -4.31 2.11 3.36
N GLU A 52 -4.70 1.54 4.50
CA GLU A 52 -5.03 2.26 5.74
C GLU A 52 -3.80 2.40 6.67
N HIS A 53 -2.64 1.90 6.21
CA HIS A 53 -1.37 2.04 6.88
C HIS A 53 -0.48 3.04 6.13
N SER A 54 0.29 3.82 6.90
CA SER A 54 1.27 4.75 6.36
C SER A 54 2.29 4.05 5.46
N SER A 55 2.60 4.70 4.35
CA SER A 55 3.80 4.44 3.57
C SER A 55 5.06 4.73 4.37
N PHE A 56 6.19 4.22 3.87
CA PHE A 56 7.48 4.52 4.49
C PHE A 56 7.80 6.02 4.47
N GLU A 57 7.43 6.74 3.39
CA GLU A 57 7.64 8.18 3.26
C GLU A 57 6.78 8.97 4.25
N GLU A 58 5.50 8.61 4.39
CA GLU A 58 4.60 9.23 5.37
C GLU A 58 5.06 9.00 6.81
N LEU A 59 5.51 7.77 7.11
CA LEU A 59 6.08 7.44 8.42
C LEU A 59 7.36 8.24 8.69
N CYS A 60 8.23 8.39 7.69
CA CYS A 60 9.42 9.21 7.80
C CYS A 60 9.08 10.69 8.06
N ALA A 61 8.12 11.24 7.31
CA ALA A 61 7.67 12.62 7.49
C ALA A 61 7.11 12.84 8.90
N PHE A 62 6.30 11.92 9.41
CA PHE A 62 5.78 11.96 10.77
C PHE A 62 6.91 11.92 11.82
N VAL A 63 7.84 10.97 11.71
CA VAL A 63 8.95 10.84 12.67
C VAL A 63 9.88 12.05 12.63
N THR A 64 10.11 12.62 11.45
CA THR A 64 10.92 13.83 11.26
C THR A 64 10.26 15.05 11.92
N ALA A 65 8.94 15.19 11.80
CA ALA A 65 8.19 16.26 12.43
C ALA A 65 8.08 16.09 13.95
N PHE A 66 7.80 14.88 14.42
CA PHE A 66 7.57 14.59 15.84
C PHE A 66 8.86 14.46 16.67
N LYS A 67 9.96 14.01 16.07
CA LYS A 67 11.29 13.82 16.69
C LYS A 67 11.26 13.01 18.01
N PRO A 68 10.76 11.75 17.99
CA PRO A 68 10.66 10.94 19.20
C PRO A 68 12.02 10.56 19.79
N THR A 69 12.14 10.62 21.11
CA THR A 69 13.33 10.15 21.84
C THR A 69 13.49 8.63 21.75
N LYS A 70 12.39 7.88 21.80
CA LYS A 70 12.35 6.42 21.67
C LYS A 70 11.25 5.98 20.72
N ILE A 71 11.53 4.94 19.92
CA ILE A 71 10.57 4.31 19.01
C ILE A 71 10.40 2.86 19.47
N ILE A 72 9.15 2.42 19.67
CA ILE A 72 8.80 1.06 20.08
C ILE A 72 7.90 0.46 18.98
N PRO A 73 8.42 -0.42 18.11
CA PRO A 73 7.62 -1.06 17.07
C PRO A 73 6.59 -2.03 17.65
N THR A 74 5.38 -2.01 17.12
CA THR A 74 4.28 -2.92 17.52
C THR A 74 3.91 -3.93 16.43
N VAL A 75 4.47 -3.79 15.23
CA VAL A 75 4.21 -4.66 14.07
C VAL A 75 5.55 -5.14 13.51
N ASN A 76 5.62 -6.38 13.04
CA ASN A 76 6.85 -7.00 12.50
C ASN A 76 8.04 -7.03 13.48
N CYS A 77 7.76 -7.21 14.78
CA CYS A 77 8.72 -7.02 15.87
C CYS A 77 9.99 -7.87 15.80
N ALA A 78 9.99 -9.00 15.08
CA ALA A 78 11.16 -9.86 14.89
C ALA A 78 12.35 -9.14 14.22
N LYS A 79 12.10 -8.06 13.47
CA LYS A 79 13.14 -7.25 12.80
C LYS A 79 13.12 -5.79 13.28
N SER A 80 12.52 -5.55 14.45
CA SER A 80 12.26 -4.22 15.01
C SER A 80 13.49 -3.32 15.04
N GLN A 81 14.63 -3.82 15.54
CA GLN A 81 15.85 -3.01 15.66
C GLN A 81 16.30 -2.46 14.30
N LYS A 82 16.45 -3.35 13.30
CA LYS A 82 16.86 -2.97 11.94
C LYS A 82 15.89 -1.96 11.29
N GLN A 83 14.58 -2.09 11.57
CA GLN A 83 13.58 -1.18 11.04
C GLN A 83 13.66 0.21 11.69
N VAL A 84 13.86 0.27 13.01
CA VAL A 84 14.04 1.53 13.73
C VAL A 84 15.32 2.23 13.30
N ASP A 85 16.41 1.48 13.14
CA ASP A 85 17.70 2.01 12.70
C ASP A 85 17.57 2.61 11.28
N LEU A 86 16.94 1.87 10.35
CA LEU A 86 16.65 2.36 9.01
C LEU A 86 15.79 3.63 9.03
N LEU A 87 14.70 3.62 9.81
CA LEU A 87 13.79 4.76 9.91
C LEU A 87 14.53 6.00 10.45
N ARG A 88 15.33 5.85 11.51
CA ARG A 88 16.13 6.95 12.06
C ARG A 88 17.18 7.43 11.08
N GLN A 89 17.85 6.53 10.37
CA GLN A 89 18.80 6.89 9.33
C GLN A 89 18.11 7.72 8.26
N THR A 90 17.00 7.25 7.69
CA THR A 90 16.28 7.99 6.64
C THR A 90 15.73 9.33 7.11
N CYS A 91 15.17 9.41 8.32
CA CYS A 91 14.56 10.66 8.82
C CYS A 91 15.60 11.74 9.18
N PHE A 92 16.79 11.34 9.66
CA PHE A 92 17.71 12.27 10.32
C PHE A 92 19.11 12.35 9.68
N HIS A 93 19.50 11.48 8.73
CA HIS A 93 20.81 11.55 8.07
C HIS A 93 20.90 12.53 6.88
N ASN A 94 20.02 13.53 6.78
CA ASN A 94 20.26 14.72 5.93
C ASN A 94 20.95 15.88 6.70
N LEU A 95 21.53 15.64 7.89
CA LEU A 95 22.17 16.68 8.72
C LEU A 95 23.65 16.43 9.10
N THR A 96 24.35 15.47 8.50
CA THR A 96 25.80 15.28 8.69
C THR A 96 26.68 16.22 7.84
N HIS A 97 26.30 17.50 7.71
CA HIS A 97 27.19 18.56 7.20
C HIS A 97 27.23 19.84 8.03
N HIS A 98 26.55 19.91 9.18
CA HIS A 98 26.59 21.10 10.03
C HIS A 98 26.71 20.74 11.52
N PHE A 99 27.86 20.22 11.93
CA PHE A 99 28.53 20.59 13.18
C PHE A 99 30.02 20.22 13.00
N LYS A 100 30.80 21.22 12.59
CA LYS A 100 32.26 21.24 12.74
C LYS A 100 32.57 21.67 14.18
#